data_AF-A0A850NRR3-F1
#
_entry.id   AF-A0A850NRR3-F1
#
_cell.length_a   1.000
_cell.length_b   1.000
_cell.length_c   1.000
_cell.angle_alpha   90.00
_cell.angle_beta   90.00
_cell.angle_gamma   90.00
#
_symmetry.space_group_name_H-M   'P 1'
#
loop_
_entity.id
_entity.type
_entity.pdbx_description
1 polymer ?
#
loop_
_entity_poly.entity_id
_entity_poly.type
_entity_poly.pdbx_seq_one_letter_code
_entity_poly.pdbx_strand_id
1 'polypeptide(L)'
;RHLADCTLVATLEPCAMCAAAAGHFRIRRIVFGAWDPKGGAVDHGPRLFDQPGCLHRPDWAGGFEQDVSATLLRDFFRQRR
;
A
#
# COMPACT_ATOMS: atom_id res chain seq x y z
N ARG A 1 -9.79 15.46 10.55
CA ARG A 1 -10.13 15.96 9.19
C ARG A 1 -9.95 14.79 8.23
N HIS A 2 -10.91 14.49 7.35
CA HIS A 2 -10.82 13.37 6.40
C HIS A 2 -10.02 13.75 5.14
N LEU A 3 -9.41 12.75 4.50
CA LEU A 3 -8.64 12.87 3.25
C LEU A 3 -9.41 12.26 2.07
N ALA A 4 -10.74 12.42 2.08
CA ALA A 4 -11.66 11.74 1.18
C ALA A 4 -11.55 12.14 -0.31
N ASP A 5 -10.80 13.19 -0.62
CA ASP A 5 -10.52 13.60 -2.01
C ASP A 5 -9.07 13.33 -2.43
N CYS A 6 -8.27 12.73 -1.55
CA CYS A 6 -6.84 12.51 -1.78
C CYS A 6 -6.55 11.12 -2.34
N THR A 7 -5.47 11.03 -3.10
CA THR A 7 -4.83 9.78 -3.52
C THR A 7 -3.51 9.59 -2.76
N LEU A 8 -3.37 8.47 -2.06
CA LEU A 8 -2.12 8.06 -1.44
C LEU A 8 -1.26 7.35 -2.49
N VAL A 9 -0.04 7.84 -2.74
CA VAL A 9 0.92 7.21 -3.65
C VAL A 9 2.12 6.71 -2.85
N ALA A 10 2.49 5.44 -3.03
CA ALA A 10 3.63 4.83 -2.36
C ALA A 10 4.46 3.98 -3.33
N THR A 11 5.78 3.88 -3.13
CA THR A 11 6.61 3.02 -4.00
C THR A 11 6.47 1.54 -3.66
N LEU A 12 6.00 1.19 -2.47
CA LEU A 12 5.78 -0.18 -2.02
C LEU A 12 4.34 -0.33 -1.52
N GLU A 13 3.80 -1.53 -1.65
CA GLU A 13 2.49 -1.88 -1.12
C GLU A 13 2.36 -1.52 0.39
N PRO A 14 1.29 -0.81 0.79
CA PRO A 14 1.06 -0.48 2.20
C PRO A 14 0.96 -1.71 3.10
N CYS A 15 1.68 -1.70 4.22
CA CYS A 15 1.55 -2.69 5.27
C CYS A 15 0.26 -2.50 6.09
N ALA A 16 -0.04 -3.43 7.00
CA ALA A 16 -1.27 -3.43 7.79
C ALA A 16 -1.51 -2.11 8.55
N MET A 17 -0.45 -1.53 9.13
CA MET A 17 -0.53 -0.23 9.82
C MET A 17 -0.97 0.89 8.86
N CYS A 18 -0.32 0.99 7.71
CA CYS A 18 -0.59 2.05 6.73
C CYS A 18 -1.96 1.87 6.05
N ALA A 19 -2.34 0.64 5.72
CA ALA A 19 -3.64 0.32 5.15
C ALA A 19 -4.78 0.68 6.13
N ALA A 20 -4.64 0.35 7.41
CA ALA A 20 -5.60 0.73 8.44
C ALA A 20 -5.71 2.26 8.58
N ALA A 21 -4.57 2.96 8.60
CA ALA A 21 -4.56 4.42 8.64
C ALA A 21 -5.29 5.04 7.44
N ALA A 22 -5.06 4.52 6.23
CA ALA A 22 -5.76 4.97 5.02
C ALA A 22 -7.29 4.80 5.14
N GLY A 23 -7.74 3.68 5.72
CA GLY A 23 -9.14 3.45 6.06
C GLY A 23 -9.68 4.48 7.06
N HIS A 24 -8.98 4.73 8.17
CA HIS A 24 -9.39 5.68 9.21
C HIS A 24 -9.49 7.13 8.71
N PHE A 25 -8.57 7.56 7.83
CA PHE A 25 -8.63 8.89 7.23
C PHE A 25 -9.58 8.99 6.04
N ARG A 26 -10.24 7.88 5.67
CA ARG A 26 -11.14 7.75 4.52
C ARG A 26 -10.48 8.16 3.21
N ILE A 27 -9.24 7.78 2.99
CA ILE A 27 -8.53 8.07 1.72
C ILE A 27 -9.33 7.50 0.55
N ARG A 28 -9.47 8.28 -0.53
CA ARG A 28 -10.23 7.85 -1.71
C ARG A 28 -9.56 6.69 -2.44
N ARG A 29 -8.27 6.85 -2.70
CA ARG A 29 -7.52 5.94 -3.56
C ARG A 29 -6.10 5.71 -3.07
N ILE A 30 -5.61 4.49 -3.27
CA ILE A 30 -4.23 4.10 -3.01
C ILE A 30 -3.61 3.65 -4.34
N VAL A 31 -2.45 4.19 -4.69
CA VAL A 31 -1.65 3.73 -5.83
C VAL A 31 -0.28 3.32 -5.31
N PHE A 32 0.20 2.14 -5.67
CA PHE A 32 1.54 1.72 -5.30
C PHE A 32 2.31 1.02 -6.41
N GLY A 33 3.64 1.05 -6.28
CA GLY A 33 4.54 0.50 -7.28
C GLY A 33 4.82 -0.99 -7.12
N ALA A 34 5.76 -1.33 -6.23
CA ALA A 34 6.13 -2.70 -5.95
C ALA A 34 5.14 -3.39 -5.01
N TRP A 35 4.83 -4.65 -5.30
CA TRP A 35 4.13 -5.54 -4.37
C TRP A 35 5.02 -5.91 -3.19
N ASP A 36 4.42 -6.12 -2.02
CA ASP A 36 5.11 -6.62 -0.84
C ASP A 36 4.53 -7.96 -0.37
N PRO A 37 5.01 -9.10 -0.92
CA PRO A 37 4.57 -10.43 -0.49
C PRO A 37 4.87 -10.76 0.98
N LYS A 38 5.75 -10.01 1.65
CA LYS A 38 6.15 -10.27 3.04
C LYS A 38 5.35 -9.44 4.04
N GLY A 39 5.12 -8.17 3.74
CA GLY A 39 4.55 -7.20 4.68
C GLY A 39 3.31 -6.44 4.17
N GLY A 40 2.93 -6.63 2.90
CA GLY A 40 1.78 -5.97 2.29
C GLY A 40 0.46 -6.39 2.92
N ALA A 41 -0.50 -5.47 2.92
CA ALA A 41 -1.83 -5.68 3.48
C ALA A 41 -2.97 -5.19 2.58
N VAL A 42 -2.66 -4.70 1.38
CA VAL A 42 -3.68 -4.26 0.42
C VAL A 42 -4.14 -5.45 -0.41
N ASP A 43 -3.19 -6.10 -1.08
CA ASP A 43 -3.39 -7.31 -1.87
C ASP A 43 -2.63 -8.52 -1.31
N HIS A 44 -1.58 -8.31 -0.53
CA HIS A 44 -0.90 -9.38 0.19
C HIS A 44 -1.36 -9.48 1.65
N GLY A 45 -0.92 -10.55 2.31
CA GLY A 45 -1.18 -10.81 3.72
C GLY A 45 -2.68 -10.76 4.07
N PRO A 46 -3.11 -9.86 4.98
CA PRO A 46 -4.49 -9.82 5.46
C PRO A 46 -5.52 -9.28 4.47
N ARG A 47 -5.12 -8.68 3.34
CA ARG A 47 -6.05 -8.05 2.36
C ARG A 47 -7.11 -7.19 3.07
N LEU A 48 -6.65 -6.18 3.80
CA LEU A 48 -7.42 -5.48 4.81
C LEU A 48 -8.74 -4.90 4.26
N PHE A 49 -8.73 -4.43 3.02
CA PHE A 49 -9.90 -3.85 2.38
C PHE A 49 -10.91 -4.87 1.85
N ASP A 50 -10.62 -6.17 1.93
CA ASP A 50 -11.55 -7.26 1.61
C ASP A 50 -12.26 -7.79 2.86
N GLN A 51 -11.68 -7.57 4.04
CA GLN A 51 -12.19 -8.08 5.31
C GLN A 51 -13.63 -7.61 5.60
N PRO A 52 -14.52 -8.45 6.15
CA PRO A 52 -15.92 -8.08 6.41
C PRO A 52 -16.08 -6.84 7.31
N GLY A 53 -15.20 -6.69 8.31
CA GLY A 53 -15.21 -5.57 9.25
C GLY A 53 -14.54 -4.28 8.76
N CYS A 54 -14.20 -4.17 7.48
CA CYS A 54 -13.51 -3.01 6.95
C CYS A 54 -14.39 -1.75 7.03
N LEU A 55 -13.89 -0.70 7.71
CA LEU A 55 -14.61 0.55 7.98
C LEU A 55 -14.82 1.42 6.72
N HIS A 56 -13.82 1.46 5.85
CA HIS A 56 -13.80 2.23 4.60
C HIS A 56 -12.90 1.50 3.61
N ARG A 57 -13.35 1.40 2.35
CA ARG A 57 -12.66 0.65 1.28
C ARG A 57 -12.20 1.64 0.19
N PRO A 58 -10.94 2.09 0.22
CA PRO A 58 -10.37 2.88 -0.86
C PRO A 58 -10.33 2.06 -2.15
N ASP A 59 -10.46 2.73 -3.29
CA ASP A 59 -9.99 2.16 -4.56
C ASP A 59 -8.47 1.93 -4.45
N TRP A 60 -7.96 0.87 -5.06
CA TRP A 60 -6.51 0.69 -5.10
C TRP A 60 -6.02 0.11 -6.43
N ALA A 61 -4.79 0.46 -6.79
CA ALA A 61 -4.07 -0.08 -7.93
C ALA A 61 -2.59 -0.27 -7.58
N GLY A 62 -2.06 -1.46 -7.88
CA GLY A 62 -0.64 -1.80 -7.73
C GLY A 62 0.07 -1.88 -9.08
N GLY A 63 1.41 -1.99 -9.05
CA GLY A 63 2.23 -2.25 -10.24
C GLY A 63 2.74 -1.00 -10.96
N PHE A 64 2.53 0.20 -10.43
CA PHE A 64 2.98 1.44 -11.08
C PHE A 64 4.50 1.61 -11.01
N GLU A 65 5.21 1.61 -12.15
CA GLU A 65 6.69 1.63 -12.17
C GLU A 65 7.28 0.56 -11.23
N GLN A 66 6.69 -0.65 -11.27
CA GLN A 66 7.01 -1.75 -10.34
C GLN A 66 8.49 -2.08 -10.33
N ASP A 67 9.13 -2.17 -11.51
CA ASP A 67 10.53 -2.55 -11.62
C ASP A 67 11.45 -1.49 -11.01
N VAL A 68 11.16 -0.21 -11.23
CA VAL A 68 11.89 0.90 -10.61
C VAL A 68 11.76 0.84 -9.10
N SER A 69 10.53 0.72 -8.60
CA SER A 69 10.23 0.66 -7.17
C SER A 69 10.87 -0.54 -6.47
N ALA A 70 10.84 -1.71 -7.10
CA ALA A 70 11.46 -2.93 -6.58
C ALA A 70 12.99 -2.83 -6.59
N THR A 71 13.57 -2.20 -7.61
CA THR A 71 15.01 -1.98 -7.73
C THR A 71 15.53 -1.10 -6.60
N LEU A 72 14.83 -0.01 -6.26
CA LEU A 72 15.18 0.85 -5.13
C LEU A 72 15.34 0.06 -3.82
N LEU A 73 14.38 -0.82 -3.51
CA LEU A 73 14.40 -1.63 -2.29
C LEU A 73 15.52 -2.69 -2.32
N ARG A 74 15.71 -3.36 -3.46
CA ARG A 74 16.76 -4.39 -3.63
C ARG A 74 18.16 -3.79 -3.49
N ASP A 75 18.39 -2.64 -4.11
CA ASP A 75 19.68 -1.94 -4.07
C ASP A 75 20.00 -1.47 -2.66
N PHE A 76 19.02 -0.91 -1.94
CA PHE A 76 19.17 -0.52 -0.54
C PHE A 76 19.63 -1.69 0.34
N PHE A 77 18.96 -2.85 0.26
CA PHE A 77 19.35 -4.00 1.07
C PHE A 77 20.63 -4.69 0.57
N ARG A 78 20.98 -4.59 -0.71
CA ARG A 78 22.26 -5.12 -1.22
C ARG A 78 23.45 -4.38 -0.62
N GLN A 79 23.34 -3.07 -0.39
CA GLN A 79 24.41 -2.26 0.20
C GLN A 79 24.58 -2.45 1.71
N ARG A 80 23.63 -3.11 2.39
CA ARG A 80 23.62 -3.30 3.85
C ARG A 80 23.78 -4.76 4.28
N ARG A 81 24.11 -5.64 3.33
CA ARG A 81 24.49 -7.04 3.57
C ARG A 81 26.00 -7.14 3.55
#